data_AF-A0ABD0QQR7-F1
#
_entry.id   AF-A0ABD0QQR7-F1
#
_cell.length_a   1.000
_cell.length_b   1.000
_cell.length_c   1.000
_cell.angle_alpha   90.00
_cell.angle_beta   90.00
_cell.angle_gamma   90.00
#
_symmetry.space_group_name_H-M   'P 1'
#
loop_
_entity.id
_entity.type
_entity.pdbx_description
1 polymer ?
#
loop_
_entity_poly.entity_id
_entity_poly.type
_entity_poly.pdbx_seq_one_letter_code
_entity_poly.pdbx_strand_id
1 'polypeptide(L)'
;MLSNLRMVLELSLPYEHSWLEEGLQSFTNRIMFEAGFLTLFGKDARFLHADDMSGTRICMKKAVQDFLAFDRAFPVLAAGVPIGLCAQAWRAREALAEELLHDKLHHRKCISDLIQRRMDAFDHMHLDETGKARTHVCMLWASQANTLPAAFWSLYYTL
;
A
#
# COMPACT_ATOMS: atom_id res chain seq x y z
N MET A 1 1.63 -13.73 0.13
CA MET A 1 1.08 -12.98 1.29
C MET A 1 1.72 -13.38 2.61
N LEU A 2 1.58 -14.63 3.08
CA LEU A 2 2.11 -15.09 4.38
C LEU A 2 3.60 -14.83 4.61
N SER A 3 4.44 -15.03 3.59
CA SER A 3 5.88 -14.74 3.68
C SER A 3 6.18 -13.25 3.89
N ASN A 4 5.46 -12.36 3.17
CA ASN A 4 5.60 -10.91 3.34
C ASN A 4 5.04 -10.44 4.69
N LEU A 5 3.94 -11.03 5.15
CA LEU A 5 3.37 -10.72 6.47
C LEU A 5 4.36 -11.07 7.59
N ARG A 6 4.93 -12.28 7.55
CA ARG A 6 5.94 -12.72 8.51
C ARG A 6 7.15 -11.78 8.51
N MET A 7 7.68 -11.47 7.31
CA MET A 7 8.79 -10.54 7.15
C MET A 7 8.50 -9.18 7.79
N VAL A 8 7.34 -8.57 7.50
CA VAL A 8 6.98 -7.24 8.02
C VAL A 8 6.81 -7.25 9.54
N LEU A 9 6.26 -8.33 10.10
CA LEU A 9 6.16 -8.53 11.55
C LEU A 9 7.55 -8.65 12.18
N GLU A 10 8.42 -9.50 11.64
CA GLU A 10 9.79 -9.71 12.14
C GLU A 10 10.61 -8.40 12.10
N LEU A 11 10.51 -7.64 11.01
CA LEU A 11 11.15 -6.32 10.89
C LEU A 11 10.58 -5.28 11.85
N SER A 12 9.36 -5.49 12.37
CA SER A 12 8.72 -4.59 13.33
C SER A 12 9.07 -4.92 14.77
N LEU A 13 9.75 -6.04 15.05
CA LEU A 13 10.17 -6.41 16.39
C LEU A 13 11.35 -5.53 16.85
N PRO A 14 11.36 -5.09 18.12
CA PRO A 14 12.50 -4.42 18.70
C PRO A 14 13.71 -5.38 18.77
N TYR A 15 14.92 -4.82 18.64
CA TYR A 15 16.18 -5.57 18.80
C TYR A 15 16.39 -6.08 20.22
N GLU A 16 15.77 -5.42 21.20
CA GLU A 16 15.80 -5.80 22.61
C GLU A 16 14.42 -6.36 22.99
N HIS A 17 14.36 -7.29 23.95
CA HIS A 17 13.11 -7.91 24.44
C HIS A 17 12.21 -6.94 25.23
N SER A 18 12.17 -5.66 24.84
CA SER A 18 11.36 -4.62 25.45
C SER A 18 9.95 -4.58 24.85
N TRP A 19 8.98 -4.22 25.68
CA TRP A 19 7.60 -3.97 25.23
C TRP A 19 7.54 -2.65 24.46
N LEU A 20 6.84 -2.64 23.34
CA LEU A 20 6.52 -1.43 22.57
C LEU A 20 5.03 -1.12 22.70
N GLU A 21 4.71 0.14 22.99
CA GLU A 21 3.33 0.62 23.02
C GLU A 21 2.98 1.26 21.67
N GLU A 22 1.91 0.79 21.04
CA GLU A 22 1.34 1.34 19.82
C GLU A 22 -0.19 1.18 19.84
N GLY A 23 -0.92 2.12 19.23
CA GLY A 23 -2.37 1.96 19.06
C GLY A 23 -2.69 0.78 18.14
N LEU A 24 -3.61 -0.10 18.55
CA LEU A 24 -3.92 -1.34 17.83
C LEU A 24 -4.25 -1.12 16.35
N GLN A 25 -5.03 -0.08 16.02
CA GLN A 25 -5.36 0.25 14.64
C GLN A 25 -4.14 0.72 13.83
N SER A 26 -3.26 1.52 14.45
CA SER A 26 -1.99 1.94 13.81
C SER A 26 -1.14 0.72 13.49
N PHE A 27 -1.01 -0.18 14.46
CA PHE A 27 -0.27 -1.43 14.31
C PHE A 27 -0.84 -2.29 13.17
N THR A 28 -2.14 -2.62 13.20
CA THR A 28 -2.75 -3.48 12.17
C THR A 28 -2.72 -2.83 10.79
N ASN A 29 -2.97 -1.52 10.69
CA ASN A 29 -2.92 -0.81 9.41
C ASN A 29 -1.52 -0.86 8.80
N ARG A 30 -0.49 -0.55 9.58
CA ARG A 30 0.89 -0.53 9.10
C ARG A 30 1.34 -1.92 8.64
N ILE A 31 1.14 -2.95 9.46
CA ILE A 31 1.58 -4.31 9.16
C ILE A 31 0.84 -4.87 7.93
N MET A 32 -0.49 -4.79 7.92
CA MET A 32 -1.30 -5.40 6.87
C MET A 32 -1.17 -4.67 5.54
N PHE A 33 -1.11 -3.34 5.56
CA PHE A 33 -0.92 -2.56 4.35
C PHE A 33 0.43 -2.87 3.71
N GLU A 34 1.52 -2.82 4.48
CA GLU A 34 2.87 -3.11 3.95
C GLU A 34 2.95 -4.53 3.38
N ALA A 35 2.47 -5.52 4.15
CA ALA A 35 2.47 -6.91 3.70
C ALA A 35 1.64 -7.12 2.42
N GLY A 36 0.47 -6.50 2.33
CA GLY A 36 -0.40 -6.59 1.16
C GLY A 36 0.15 -5.83 -0.04
N PHE A 37 0.71 -4.64 0.16
CA PHE A 37 1.36 -3.86 -0.88
C PHE A 37 2.53 -4.61 -1.50
N LEU A 38 3.45 -5.14 -0.68
CA LEU A 38 4.59 -5.93 -1.15
C LEU A 38 4.15 -7.25 -1.80
N THR A 39 2.98 -7.77 -1.43
CA THR A 39 2.41 -8.98 -2.06
C THR A 39 1.87 -8.70 -3.46
N LEU A 40 1.24 -7.55 -3.67
CA LEU A 40 0.65 -7.21 -4.97
C LEU A 40 1.67 -6.60 -5.92
N PHE A 41 2.38 -5.58 -5.45
CA PHE A 41 3.22 -4.70 -6.26
C PHE A 41 4.71 -5.07 -6.18
N GLY A 42 5.06 -6.09 -5.42
CA GLY A 42 6.44 -6.54 -5.29
C GLY A 42 7.31 -5.62 -4.44
N LYS A 43 8.59 -5.98 -4.35
CA LYS A 43 9.61 -5.35 -3.52
C LYS A 43 10.55 -4.53 -4.39
N ASP A 44 10.94 -3.36 -3.93
CA ASP A 44 12.05 -2.62 -4.53
C ASP A 44 13.33 -3.48 -4.48
N ALA A 45 14.18 -3.40 -5.49
CA ALA A 45 15.48 -4.08 -5.48
C ALA A 45 16.33 -3.67 -4.26
N ARG A 46 16.16 -2.43 -3.77
CA ARG A 46 16.80 -1.89 -2.56
C ARG A 46 16.30 -2.55 -1.26
N PHE A 47 15.07 -3.06 -1.27
CA PHE A 47 14.49 -3.82 -0.14
C PHE A 47 15.25 -5.13 0.13
N LEU A 48 16.05 -5.62 -0.83
CA LEU A 48 16.87 -6.82 -0.69
C LEU A 48 18.28 -6.53 -0.13
N HIS A 49 18.67 -5.26 -0.02
CA HIS A 49 19.93 -4.84 0.57
C HIS A 49 19.66 -4.21 1.95
N ALA A 50 20.21 -4.81 3.00
CA ALA A 50 19.90 -4.47 4.40
C ALA A 50 20.18 -3.00 4.78
N ASP A 51 21.05 -2.30 4.03
CA ASP A 51 21.47 -0.92 4.32
C ASP A 51 20.42 0.17 4.01
N ASP A 52 19.42 -0.07 3.15
CA ASP A 52 18.42 0.95 2.75
C ASP A 52 16.98 0.66 3.27
N MET A 53 16.90 -0.14 4.33
CA MET A 53 15.63 -0.49 4.96
C MET A 53 14.94 0.71 5.63
N SER A 54 15.72 1.72 6.03
CA SER A 54 15.21 2.96 6.63
C SER A 54 14.41 3.81 5.64
N GLY A 55 14.97 4.09 4.45
CA GLY A 55 14.31 4.87 3.40
C GLY A 55 13.05 4.17 2.88
N THR A 56 13.15 2.86 2.72
CA THR A 56 12.04 1.99 2.34
C THR A 56 10.88 2.03 3.36
N ARG A 57 11.19 1.95 4.66
CA ARG A 57 10.18 2.03 5.73
C ARG A 57 9.52 3.42 5.79
N ILE A 58 10.28 4.49 5.53
CA ILE A 58 9.73 5.86 5.43
C ILE A 58 8.75 5.95 4.25
N CYS A 59 9.12 5.39 3.09
CA CYS A 59 8.24 5.34 1.92
C CYS A 59 6.93 4.59 2.24
N MET A 60 7.01 3.44 2.91
CA MET A 60 5.81 2.67 3.26
C MET A 60 4.91 3.36 4.28
N LYS A 61 5.49 4.01 5.29
CA LYS A 61 4.72 4.82 6.26
C LYS A 61 3.94 5.92 5.53
N LYS A 62 4.59 6.60 4.58
CA LYS A 62 3.92 7.61 3.75
C LYS A 62 2.82 7.01 2.89
N ALA A 63 3.06 5.87 2.25
CA ALA A 63 2.07 5.18 1.43
C ALA A 63 0.82 4.75 2.23
N VAL A 64 0.99 4.26 3.47
CA VAL A 64 -0.12 3.99 4.39
C VAL A 64 -0.93 5.25 4.68
N GLN A 65 -0.25 6.37 4.96
CA GLN A 65 -0.92 7.62 5.29
C GLN A 65 -1.70 8.19 4.10
N ASP A 66 -1.09 8.17 2.91
CA ASP A 66 -1.76 8.57 1.67
C ASP A 66 -2.97 7.66 1.40
N PHE A 67 -2.81 6.35 1.58
CA PHE A 67 -3.91 5.41 1.44
C PHE A 67 -5.09 5.74 2.36
N LEU A 68 -4.84 5.93 3.66
CA LEU A 68 -5.88 6.24 4.63
C LEU A 68 -6.50 7.62 4.39
N ALA A 69 -5.73 8.59 3.88
CA ALA A 69 -6.26 9.91 3.50
C ALA A 69 -7.20 9.82 2.29
N PHE A 70 -6.85 9.00 1.29
CA PHE A 70 -7.71 8.74 0.15
C PHE A 70 -8.97 7.96 0.55
N ASP A 71 -8.81 6.88 1.33
CA ASP A 71 -9.90 6.03 1.80
C ASP A 71 -10.94 6.80 2.64
N ARG A 72 -10.48 7.70 3.52
CA ARG A 72 -11.36 8.56 4.33
C ARG A 72 -12.28 9.44 3.48
N ALA A 73 -11.81 9.92 2.32
CA ALA A 73 -12.63 10.74 1.43
C ALA A 73 -13.53 9.91 0.51
N PHE A 74 -13.28 8.60 0.39
CA PHE A 74 -13.97 7.73 -0.55
C PHE A 74 -15.50 7.77 -0.45
N PRO A 75 -16.14 7.81 0.75
CA PRO A 75 -17.60 7.92 0.84
C PRO A 75 -18.16 9.18 0.16
N VAL A 76 -17.46 10.31 0.28
CA VAL A 76 -17.86 11.59 -0.31
C VAL A 76 -17.60 11.61 -1.83
N LEU A 77 -16.49 10.99 -2.27
CA LEU A 77 -16.21 10.80 -3.70
C LEU A 77 -17.27 9.89 -4.36
N ALA A 78 -17.66 8.81 -3.68
CA ALA A 78 -18.72 7.90 -4.14
C ALA A 78 -20.10 8.58 -4.20
N ALA A 79 -20.33 9.60 -3.37
CA ALA A 79 -21.52 10.46 -3.44
C ALA A 79 -21.48 11.47 -4.60
N GLY A 80 -20.43 11.47 -5.44
CA GLY A 80 -20.32 12.31 -6.64
C GLY A 80 -19.59 13.63 -6.44
N VAL A 81 -19.00 13.88 -5.27
CA VAL A 81 -18.19 15.09 -5.06
C VAL A 81 -16.90 14.99 -5.90
N PRO A 82 -16.60 16.00 -6.75
CA PRO A 82 -15.38 15.98 -7.55
C PRO A 82 -14.12 15.92 -6.68
N ILE A 83 -13.18 15.02 -7.02
CA ILE A 83 -11.94 14.83 -6.25
C ILE A 83 -11.10 16.11 -6.11
N GLY A 84 -11.23 17.06 -7.06
CA GLY A 84 -10.57 18.37 -6.98
C GLY A 84 -11.00 19.22 -5.77
N LEU A 85 -12.16 18.96 -5.19
CA LEU A 85 -12.62 19.61 -3.95
C LEU A 85 -12.09 18.90 -2.69
N CYS A 86 -11.52 17.70 -2.84
CA CYS A 86 -10.93 16.91 -1.77
C CYS A 86 -9.40 16.97 -1.87
N ALA A 87 -8.80 18.16 -1.70
CA ALA A 87 -7.39 18.40 -1.99
C ALA A 87 -6.42 17.40 -1.33
N GLN A 88 -6.69 16.97 -0.10
CA GLN A 88 -5.87 15.96 0.59
C GLN A 88 -5.97 14.59 -0.09
N ALA A 89 -7.18 14.13 -0.40
CA ALA A 89 -7.40 12.85 -1.08
C ALA A 89 -6.86 12.85 -2.51
N TRP A 90 -6.97 13.98 -3.21
CA TRP A 90 -6.37 14.16 -4.52
C TRP A 90 -4.85 13.99 -4.45
N ARG A 91 -4.15 14.75 -3.59
CA ARG A 91 -2.68 14.63 -3.42
C ARG A 91 -2.27 13.22 -3.01
N ALA A 92 -3.03 12.60 -2.11
CA ALA A 92 -2.77 11.24 -1.67
C ALA A 92 -2.90 10.21 -2.80
N ARG A 93 -3.96 10.30 -3.62
CA ARG A 93 -4.13 9.46 -4.80
C ARG A 93 -2.99 9.65 -5.79
N GLU A 94 -2.59 10.89 -6.07
CA GLU A 94 -1.49 11.16 -6.99
C GLU A 94 -0.15 10.65 -6.46
N ALA A 95 0.11 10.80 -5.16
CA ALA A 95 1.31 10.25 -4.53
C ALA A 95 1.36 8.71 -4.59
N LEU A 96 0.21 8.04 -4.40
CA LEU A 96 0.12 6.59 -4.58
C LEU A 96 0.30 6.17 -6.04
N ALA A 97 -0.30 6.91 -6.98
CA ALA A 97 -0.16 6.64 -8.41
C ALA A 97 1.30 6.81 -8.86
N GLU A 98 1.99 7.84 -8.38
CA GLU A 98 3.41 8.06 -8.64
C GLU A 98 4.26 6.85 -8.25
N GLU A 99 3.95 6.15 -7.15
CA GLU A 99 4.66 4.93 -6.72
C GLU A 99 4.30 3.66 -7.53
N LEU A 100 3.22 3.72 -8.32
CA LEU A 100 2.64 2.62 -9.09
C LEU A 100 2.70 2.84 -10.60
N LEU A 101 3.53 3.79 -11.06
CA LEU A 101 3.90 3.94 -12.48
C LEU A 101 4.50 2.63 -13.02
N HIS A 102 4.19 2.27 -14.27
CA HIS A 102 4.71 1.03 -14.87
C HIS A 102 6.24 1.02 -14.85
N ASP A 103 6.88 2.15 -15.19
CA ASP A 103 8.33 2.30 -15.09
C ASP A 103 8.86 1.92 -13.71
N LYS A 104 8.23 2.38 -12.62
CA LYS A 104 8.65 1.99 -11.26
C LYS A 104 8.35 0.53 -10.97
N LEU A 105 7.19 0.03 -11.39
CA LEU A 105 6.80 -1.36 -11.19
C LEU A 105 7.75 -2.32 -11.90
N HIS A 106 8.20 -2.04 -13.12
CA HIS A 106 9.18 -2.87 -13.84
C HIS A 106 10.51 -3.07 -13.11
N HIS A 107 10.90 -2.13 -12.23
CA HIS A 107 12.10 -2.24 -11.41
C HIS A 107 11.88 -3.05 -10.11
N ARG A 108 10.63 -3.40 -9.79
CA ARG A 108 10.29 -4.20 -8.61
C ARG A 108 10.39 -5.69 -8.91
N LYS A 109 10.75 -6.45 -7.88
CA LYS A 109 10.83 -7.92 -7.93
C LYS A 109 9.61 -8.53 -7.26
N CYS A 110 9.23 -9.72 -7.72
CA CYS A 110 8.12 -10.50 -7.15
C CYS A 110 6.77 -9.77 -7.19
N ILE A 111 6.49 -9.06 -8.29
CA ILE A 111 5.15 -8.53 -8.57
C ILE A 111 4.18 -9.71 -8.71
N SER A 112 2.96 -9.56 -8.22
CA SER A 112 1.95 -10.60 -8.36
C SER A 112 1.51 -10.79 -9.81
N ASP A 113 1.16 -12.02 -10.19
CA ASP A 113 0.61 -12.34 -11.52
C ASP A 113 -0.59 -11.45 -11.88
N LEU A 114 -1.41 -11.08 -10.89
CA LEU A 114 -2.54 -10.16 -11.06
C LEU A 114 -2.08 -8.79 -11.56
N ILE A 115 -1.07 -8.19 -10.92
CA ILE A 115 -0.57 -6.88 -11.31
C ILE A 115 0.22 -6.99 -12.62
N GLN A 116 1.01 -8.04 -12.83
CA GLN A 116 1.73 -8.25 -14.09
C GLN A 116 0.77 -8.31 -15.29
N ARG A 117 -0.28 -9.15 -15.22
CA ARG A 117 -1.28 -9.24 -16.30
C ARG A 117 -2.02 -7.94 -16.54
N ARG A 118 -2.24 -7.13 -15.50
CA ARG A 118 -2.84 -5.81 -15.64
C ARG A 118 -1.90 -4.83 -16.32
N MET A 119 -0.61 -4.86 -15.98
CA MET A 119 0.40 -4.04 -16.67
C MET A 119 0.41 -4.39 -18.16
N ASP A 120 0.57 -5.67 -18.50
CA ASP A 120 0.58 -6.17 -19.87
C ASP A 120 -0.71 -5.76 -20.63
N ALA A 121 -1.88 -5.88 -20.00
CA ALA A 121 -3.15 -5.50 -20.61
C ALA A 121 -3.26 -3.99 -20.86
N PHE A 122 -2.82 -3.15 -19.92
CA PHE A 122 -2.92 -1.69 -20.04
C PHE A 122 -1.86 -1.09 -20.97
N ASP A 123 -0.73 -1.77 -21.20
CA ASP A 123 0.26 -1.35 -22.20
C ASP A 123 -0.28 -1.46 -23.64
N HIS A 124 -1.33 -2.25 -23.85
CA HIS A 124 -2.05 -2.33 -25.11
C HIS A 124 -3.27 -1.40 -25.20
N MET A 125 -3.56 -0.61 -24.16
CA MET A 125 -4.67 0.34 -24.13
C MET A 125 -4.20 1.78 -24.34
N HIS A 126 -5.12 2.67 -24.74
CA HIS A 126 -4.85 4.09 -24.96
C HIS A 126 -4.90 4.87 -23.62
N LEU A 127 -4.06 4.47 -22.66
CA LEU A 127 -3.91 5.12 -21.35
C LEU A 127 -2.51 5.73 -21.25
N ASP A 128 -2.43 6.95 -20.73
CA ASP A 128 -1.15 7.54 -20.32
C ASP A 128 -0.62 6.85 -19.05
N GLU A 129 0.67 7.01 -18.76
CA GLU A 129 1.32 6.33 -17.62
C GLU A 129 0.65 6.66 -16.28
N THR A 130 0.23 7.91 -16.08
CA THR A 130 -0.53 8.30 -14.89
C THR A 130 -1.90 7.63 -14.82
N GLY A 131 -2.60 7.51 -15.96
CA GLY A 131 -3.86 6.78 -16.07
C GLY A 131 -3.70 5.32 -15.68
N LYS A 132 -2.69 4.63 -16.24
CA LYS A 132 -2.36 3.24 -15.90
C LYS A 132 -2.10 3.09 -14.40
N ALA A 133 -1.26 3.95 -13.82
CA ALA A 133 -0.94 3.93 -12.40
C ALA A 133 -2.16 4.15 -11.49
N ARG A 134 -3.07 5.07 -11.86
CA ARG A 134 -4.33 5.27 -11.13
C ARG A 134 -5.21 4.02 -11.13
N THR A 135 -5.17 3.18 -12.17
CA THR A 135 -5.87 1.88 -12.15
C THR A 135 -5.26 0.90 -11.14
N HIS A 136 -3.96 1.00 -10.86
CA HIS A 136 -3.28 0.20 -9.83
C HIS A 136 -3.60 0.73 -8.42
N VAL A 137 -3.81 2.04 -8.26
CA VAL A 137 -4.38 2.60 -7.00
C VAL A 137 -5.76 2.02 -6.72
N CYS A 138 -6.62 1.82 -7.73
CA CYS A 138 -7.89 1.13 -7.55
C CYS A 138 -7.71 -0.32 -7.05
N MET A 139 -6.70 -1.05 -7.55
CA MET A 139 -6.40 -2.40 -7.06
C MET A 139 -5.87 -2.40 -5.63
N LEU A 140 -5.01 -1.43 -5.29
CA LEU A 140 -4.56 -1.23 -3.92
C LEU A 140 -5.77 -1.01 -3.00
N TRP A 141 -6.68 -0.11 -3.37
CA TRP A 141 -7.90 0.15 -2.60
C TRP A 141 -8.79 -1.08 -2.45
N ALA A 142 -9.08 -1.79 -3.54
CA ALA A 142 -9.87 -3.01 -3.50
C ALA A 142 -9.27 -4.08 -2.56
N SER A 143 -7.94 -4.16 -2.50
CA SER A 143 -7.25 -5.13 -1.65
C SER A 143 -7.13 -4.74 -0.17
N GLN A 144 -7.09 -3.44 0.13
CA GLN A 144 -6.76 -2.94 1.48
C GLN A 144 -7.98 -2.43 2.24
N ALA A 145 -8.94 -1.76 1.58
CA ALA A 145 -10.01 -1.02 2.26
C ALA A 145 -10.85 -1.89 3.22
N ASN A 146 -11.05 -3.17 2.88
CA ASN A 146 -11.72 -4.13 3.76
C ASN A 146 -10.75 -4.93 4.64
N THR A 147 -9.55 -5.22 4.14
CA THR A 147 -8.55 -6.03 4.85
C THR A 147 -8.05 -5.34 6.12
N LEU A 148 -7.80 -4.03 6.07
CA LEU A 148 -7.31 -3.26 7.21
C LEU A 148 -8.29 -3.25 8.40
N PRO A 149 -9.57 -2.85 8.25
CA PRO A 149 -10.53 -2.90 9.35
C PRO A 149 -10.84 -4.34 9.79
N ALA A 150 -10.84 -5.32 8.88
CA ALA A 150 -11.04 -6.72 9.26
C ALA A 150 -9.91 -7.23 10.16
N ALA A 151 -8.65 -6.88 9.87
CA ALA A 151 -7.51 -7.24 10.71
C ALA A 151 -7.58 -6.58 12.09
N PHE A 152 -7.95 -5.29 12.15
CA PHE A 152 -8.19 -4.58 13.40
C PHE A 152 -9.23 -5.30 14.27
N TRP A 153 -10.43 -5.54 13.74
CA TRP A 153 -11.51 -6.15 14.53
C TRP A 153 -11.20 -7.59 14.91
N SER A 154 -10.60 -8.37 14.01
CA SER A 154 -10.18 -9.74 14.32
C SER A 154 -9.22 -9.78 15.50
N LEU A 155 -8.18 -8.92 15.50
CA LEU A 155 -7.21 -8.89 16.58
C LEU A 155 -7.80 -8.32 17.86
N TYR A 156 -8.59 -7.24 17.78
CA TYR A 156 -9.26 -6.62 18.92
C TYR A 156 -10.14 -7.59 19.70
N TYR A 157 -10.92 -8.44 19.01
CA TYR A 157 -11.80 -9.42 19.67
C TYR A 157 -11.09 -10.72 20.06
N THR A 158 -9.85 -10.94 19.61
CA THR A 158 -9.06 -12.11 20.00
C THR A 158 -8.24 -11.84 21.28
N LEU A 159 -7.85 -10.59 21.51
CA LEU A 159 -7.16 -10.12 22.72
C LEU A 159 -8.15 -9.95 23.89
#